data_AF-A0A534DIM0-F1
#
_entry.id   AF-A0A534DIM0-F1
#
_cell.length_a   1.000
_cell.length_b   1.000
_cell.length_c   1.000
_cell.angle_alpha   90.00
_cell.angle_beta   90.00
_cell.angle_gamma   90.00
#
_symmetry.space_group_name_H-M   'P 1'
#
loop_
_entity.id
_entity.type
_entity.pdbx_description
1 polymer ?
#
loop_
_entity_poly.entity_id
_entity_poly.type
_entity_poly.pdbx_seq_one_letter_code
_entity_poly.pdbx_strand_id
1 'polypeptide(L)' 'MSSSLNVQLTDALRKYVDERASDKDVYATPSEYIRDLIRQDMQDRAIALNVLEGLDDLKHGRFSSKSIRDFKNED' A
#
# COMPACT_ATOMS: atom_id res chain seq x y z
N MET A 1 -14.01 -7.62 12.01
CA MET A 1 -13.39 -7.50 13.35
C MET A 1 -12.38 -6.36 13.28
N SER A 2 -12.54 -5.29 14.05
CA SER A 2 -11.51 -4.26 14.19
C SER A 2 -10.59 -4.61 15.36
N SER A 3 -9.29 -4.57 15.13
CA SER A 3 -8.25 -4.72 16.16
C SER A 3 -7.62 -3.36 16.45
N SER A 4 -7.30 -3.09 17.71
CA SER A 4 -6.58 -1.89 18.11
C SER A 4 -5.07 -2.11 18.01
N LEU A 5 -4.36 -1.07 17.60
CA LEU A 5 -2.90 -1.04 17.54
C LEU A 5 -2.41 0.13 18.40
N ASN A 6 -1.57 -0.17 19.38
CA ASN A 6 -0.91 0.85 20.21
C ASN A 6 0.56 0.93 19.78
N VAL A 7 0.99 2.10 19.31
CA VAL A 7 2.38 2.36 18.89
C VAL A 7 2.91 3.57 19.65
N GLN A 8 4.12 3.43 20.18
CA GLN A 8 4.85 4.56 20.76
C GLN A 8 5.61 5.27 19.65
N LEU A 9 5.42 6.58 19.57
CA LEU A 9 6.11 7.45 18.61
C LEU A 9 7.04 8.39 19.37
N THR A 10 8.16 8.75 18.74
CA THR A 10 8.96 9.88 19.22
C THR A 10 8.17 11.18 19.04
N ASP A 11 8.53 12.22 19.80
CA ASP A 11 7.85 13.52 19.73
C ASP A 11 7.84 14.09 18.30
N ALA A 12 8.94 13.90 17.56
CA ALA A 12 9.06 14.34 16.17
C ALA A 12 8.04 13.64 15.25
N LEU A 13 7.91 12.32 15.37
CA LEU A 13 6.95 11.55 14.58
C LEU A 13 5.51 11.89 14.99
N ARG A 14 5.27 12.09 16.28
CA ARG A 14 3.95 12.45 16.79
C ARG A 14 3.51 13.81 16.25
N LYS A 15 4.39 14.81 16.31
CA LYS A 15 4.13 16.15 15.78
C LYS A 15 3.80 16.10 14.28
N TYR A 16 4.58 15.36 13.51
CA TYR A 16 4.33 15.21 12.08
C TYR A 16 2.97 14.58 11.78
N VAL A 17 2.59 13.53 12.50
CA VAL A 17 1.28 12.89 12.36
C VAL A 17 0.15 13.84 12.74
N ASP A 18 0.31 14.61 13.82
CA ASP A 18 -0.71 15.57 14.28
C ASP A 18 -0.87 16.73 13.27
N GLU A 19 0.22 17.20 12.63
CA GLU A 19 0.16 18.19 11.55
C GLU A 19 -0.63 17.68 10.34
N ARG A 20 -0.40 16.41 9.95
CA ARG A 20 -1.10 15.74 8.85
C ARG A 20 -2.57 15.44 9.13
N ALA A 21 -2.95 15.45 10.40
CA ALA A 21 -4.31 15.20 10.87
C ALA A 21 -4.96 16.48 11.45
N SER A 22 -4.57 17.64 10.91
CA SER A 22 -5.12 18.94 11.30
C SER A 22 -6.36 19.30 10.47
N ASP A 23 -7.23 20.17 10.99
CA ASP A 23 -8.44 20.67 10.32
C ASP A 23 -8.21 21.30 8.94
N LYS A 24 -6.96 21.57 8.58
CA LYS A 24 -6.55 22.13 7.28
C LYS A 24 -6.00 21.08 6.30
N ASP A 25 -5.88 19.83 6.72
CA ASP A 25 -5.30 18.74 5.95
C ASP A 25 -6.36 17.66 5.63
N VAL A 26 -5.97 16.63 4.89
CA VAL A 26 -6.87 15.62 4.31
C VAL A 26 -7.47 14.67 5.36
N TYR A 27 -6.81 14.48 6.50
CA TYR A 27 -7.21 13.49 7.50
C TYR A 27 -7.79 14.15 8.75
N ALA A 28 -8.88 13.60 9.27
CA ALA A 28 -9.55 14.14 10.44
C ALA A 28 -8.92 13.65 11.77
N THR A 29 -8.16 12.55 11.74
CA THR A 29 -7.51 12.00 12.94
C THR A 29 -6.14 11.39 12.63
N PRO A 30 -5.19 11.43 13.59
CA PRO A 30 -3.91 10.72 13.50
C PRO A 30 -4.05 9.25 13.09
N SER A 31 -5.04 8.56 13.67
CA SER A 31 -5.29 7.14 13.40
C SER A 31 -5.75 6.88 11.98
N GLU A 32 -6.40 7.85 11.33
CA GLU A 32 -6.81 7.75 9.94
C GLU A 32 -5.62 7.91 9.00
N TYR A 33 -4.78 8.92 9.26
CA TYR A 33 -3.53 9.13 8.53
C TYR A 33 -2.62 7.89 8.59
N ILE A 34 -2.42 7.35 9.80
CA ILE A 34 -1.60 6.13 9.99
C ILE A 34 -2.18 4.94 9.24
N ARG A 35 -3.52 4.75 9.29
CA ARG A 35 -4.16 3.66 8.54
C ARG A 35 -3.95 3.79 7.04
N ASP A 36 -3.97 5.01 6.53
CA ASP A 36 -3.77 5.25 5.11
C ASP A 36 -2.31 5.03 4.67
N LEU A 37 -1.35 5.49 5.47
CA LEU A 37 0.07 5.20 5.27
C LEU A 37 0.34 3.70 5.21
N ILE A 38 -0.28 2.91 6.10
CA ILE A 38 -0.13 1.46 6.10
C ILE A 38 -0.68 0.85 4.80
N ARG A 39 -1.83 1.32 4.30
CA ARG A 39 -2.38 0.83 3.03
C ARG A 39 -1.47 1.16 1.86
N GLN A 40 -0.90 2.36 1.84
CA GLN A 40 0.04 2.77 0.80
C GLN A 40 1.30 1.90 0.83
N ASP A 41 1.90 1.66 2.00
CA ASP A 41 3.04 0.75 2.15
C ASP A 41 2.73 -0.68 1.67
N MET A 42 1.55 -1.20 2.04
CA MET A 42 1.10 -2.51 1.57
C MET A 42 0.99 -2.57 0.04
N GLN A 43 0.45 -1.52 -0.59
CA GLN A 43 0.31 -1.45 -2.03
C GLN A 43 1.66 -1.35 -2.74
N ASP A 44 2.55 -0.48 -2.26
CA ASP A 44 3.89 -0.31 -2.82
C ASP A 44 4.70 -1.60 -2.73
N ARG A 45 4.59 -2.30 -1.59
CA ARG A 45 5.22 -3.61 -1.41
C ARG A 45 4.64 -4.68 -2.35
N ALA A 46 3.32 -4.70 -2.54
CA ALA A 46 2.69 -5.62 -3.48
C ALA A 46 3.16 -5.38 -4.92
N ILE A 47 3.28 -4.11 -5.35
CA ILE A 47 3.81 -3.75 -6.66
C ILE A 47 5.25 -4.24 -6.81
N ALA A 48 6.12 -3.96 -5.83
CA ALA A 48 7.51 -4.39 -5.87
C ALA A 48 7.65 -5.90 -5.97
N LEU A 49 6.85 -6.65 -5.20
CA LEU A 49 6.83 -8.12 -5.25
C LEU A 49 6.37 -8.64 -6.62
N ASN A 50 5.29 -8.08 -7.17
CA ASN A 50 4.78 -8.49 -8.49
C ASN A 50 5.80 -8.23 -9.60
N VAL A 51 6.54 -7.12 -9.52
CA VAL A 51 7.61 -6.81 -10.49
C VAL A 51 8.74 -7.84 -10.36
N LEU A 52 9.17 -8.15 -9.14
CA LEU A 52 10.23 -9.14 -8.90
C LEU A 52 9.82 -10.54 -9.36
N GLU A 53 8.58 -10.94 -9.10
CA GLU A 53 8.02 -12.22 -9.57
C GLU A 53 7.98 -12.26 -11.10
N GLY A 54 7.51 -11.20 -11.74
CA GLY A 54 7.52 -11.10 -13.20
C GLY A 54 8.93 -11.20 -13.79
N LEU A 55 9.94 -10.59 -13.17
CA LEU A 55 11.34 -10.73 -13.60
C LEU A 55 11.87 -12.16 -13.42
N ASP A 56 11.48 -12.84 -12.35
CA ASP A 56 11.84 -14.24 -12.12
C ASP A 56 11.17 -15.17 -13.15
N ASP A 57 9.90 -14.91 -13.49
CA ASP A 57 9.16 -15.60 -14.55
C ASP A 57 9.87 -15.46 -15.90
N LEU A 58 10.34 -14.25 -16.26
CA LEU A 58 11.12 -14.02 -17.47
C LEU A 58 12.39 -14.86 -17.50
N LYS A 59 13.12 -14.92 -16.38
CA LYS A 59 14.36 -15.69 -16.26
C LYS A 59 14.13 -17.19 -16.45
N HIS A 60 13.00 -17.70 -15.98
CA HIS A 60 12.65 -19.12 -16.06
C HIS A 60 11.76 -19.48 -17.26
N GLY A 61 11.44 -18.52 -18.12
CA GLY A 61 10.60 -18.73 -19.30
C GLY A 61 9.14 -19.03 -18.99
N ARG A 62 8.63 -18.62 -17.81
CA ARG A 62 7.24 -18.84 -17.39
C ARG A 62 6.37 -17.72 -17.95
N PHE A 63 5.90 -17.91 -19.18
CA PHE A 63 5.02 -16.95 -19.85
C PHE A 63 3.58 -17.46 -19.88
N SER A 64 2.62 -16.56 -19.65
CA SER A 64 1.23 -16.83 -20.01
C SER A 64 1.06 -16.74 -21.52
N SER A 65 0.37 -17.72 -22.11
CA SER A 65 -0.05 -17.68 -23.52
C SER A 65 -1.21 -16.72 -23.78
N LYS A 66 -1.94 -16.33 -22.72
CA LYS A 66 -2.97 -15.30 -22.75
C LYS A 66 -2.38 -13.94 -22.40
N SER A 67 -2.70 -12.93 -23.20
CA SER A 67 -2.39 -11.53 -22.93
C SER A 67 -3.40 -10.94 -21.95
N ILE A 68 -3.00 -9.92 -21.18
CA ILE A 68 -3.90 -9.16 -20.29
C ILE A 68 -5.13 -8.62 -21.05
N ARG A 69 -4.99 -8.37 -22.37
CA ARG A 69 -6.08 -7.92 -23.24
C ARG A 69 -7.13 -9.00 -23.53
N ASP A 70 -6.78 -10.27 -23.42
CA ASP A 70 -7.68 -11.38 -23.71
C ASP A 70 -8.73 -11.54 -22.60
N PHE A 71 -8.39 -11.17 -21.36
CA PHE A 71 -9.30 -11.18 -20.21
C PHE A 71 -10.34 -10.06 -20.23
N LYS A 72 -10.18 -9.02 -21.07
CA LYS A 72 -11.14 -7.92 -21.19
C LYS A 72 -12.34 -8.28 -22.08
N ASN A 73 -12.27 -9.37 -22.83
CA ASN A 73 -13.30 -9.80 -23.78
C ASN A 73 -14.14 -10.98 -23.26
N GLU A 74 -13.90 -11.43 -22.02
CA GLU A 74 -14.73 -12.43 -21.32
C GLU A 74 -15.71 -11.68 -20.40
N ASP A 75 -16.67 -10.96 -20.98
CA ASP A 75 -17.89 -10.44 -20.33
C ASP A 75 -19.06 -10.44 -21.35
#